data_AF-A0A533HWV1-F1
#
_entry.id   AF-A0A533HWV1-F1
#
_cell.length_a   1.000
_cell.length_b   1.000
_cell.length_c   1.000
_cell.angle_alpha   90.00
_cell.angle_beta   90.00
_cell.angle_gamma   90.00
#
_symmetry.space_group_name_H-M   'P 1'
#
loop_
_entity.id
_entity.type
_entity.pdbx_description
1 polymer ?
#
loop_
_entity_poly.entity_id
_entity_poly.type
_entity_poly.pdbx_seq_one_letter_code
_entity_poly.pdbx_strand_id
1 'polypeptide(L)'
;MNNKKIIEFPVNKKGYTGIRNKTYRDFELNHGYSRIKFSSKELESDFKESMKLFTEFIENINDPKYAIYIEDAIALSKYNVDAKVWKIVSKDCAEYEIELALLRLKEEVYTFEEGYVEGKLFPINYLHLIVCHHLAEFYLGNKLYSKVWDAYKPFYMALDMADEVLVPMYHNFIVASLILNDFTMLNHYYKLMSKRGKNDDVILLSKVFYHLMQGEEKEAVAFYNKLIKNNKYISDVLDRIANPKLIEFSTDDDCKYLEALNTVIKFDYFISREYYFDFLMHVRESEYVIGDELDKYADRKEITVSDMKRDRSFLAIRDTELKIMHENFLLTKEDFLKITKSEFLKIKGLGKGTIRNLHLNGVMFADDSEFDIQMDLMEDDLW
;
A
#
# COMPACT_ATOMS: atom_id res chain seq x y z
N MET A 1 -24.87 0.36 21.22
CA MET A 1 -23.51 0.75 21.68
C MET A 1 -22.52 -0.16 20.96
N ASN A 2 -22.11 0.22 19.74
CA ASN A 2 -21.21 -0.59 18.92
C ASN A 2 -19.78 -0.08 19.07
N ASN A 3 -18.97 -0.89 19.74
CA ASN A 3 -17.52 -0.81 19.71
C ASN A 3 -17.07 -1.01 18.26
N LYS A 4 -16.92 0.09 17.50
CA LYS A 4 -16.00 0.09 16.36
C LYS A 4 -14.63 -0.25 16.94
N LYS A 5 -14.14 -1.46 16.71
CA LYS A 5 -12.71 -1.75 16.81
C LYS A 5 -12.04 -0.81 15.83
N ILE A 6 -11.59 0.35 16.33
CA ILE A 6 -10.56 1.10 15.64
C ILE A 6 -9.37 0.15 15.71
N ILE A 7 -9.05 -0.49 14.58
CA ILE A 7 -7.75 -1.13 14.41
C ILE A 7 -6.78 0.04 14.45
N GLU A 8 -6.29 0.37 15.65
CA GLU A 8 -5.10 1.18 15.81
C GLU A 8 -3.95 0.34 15.26
N PHE A 9 -3.83 0.37 13.95
CA PHE A 9 -2.62 0.01 13.25
C PHE A 9 -1.49 0.78 13.95
N PRO A 10 -0.32 0.17 14.21
CA PRO A 10 0.80 0.86 14.82
C PRO A 10 1.42 1.83 13.80
N VAL A 11 0.63 2.83 13.37
CA VAL A 11 0.93 3.85 12.37
C VAL A 11 0.74 5.21 13.03
N ASN A 12 1.24 5.33 14.26
CA ASN A 12 1.77 6.61 14.69
C ASN A 12 3.10 6.82 13.95
N LYS A 13 2.98 7.53 12.82
CA LYS A 13 4.04 8.31 12.19
C LYS A 13 4.98 8.84 13.30
N LYS A 14 6.28 8.52 13.21
CA LYS A 14 7.40 8.76 14.16
C LYS A 14 7.92 7.54 14.94
N GLY A 15 7.29 6.35 14.89
CA GLY A 15 7.66 5.23 15.78
C GLY A 15 8.36 3.99 15.19
N TYR A 16 8.31 3.75 13.87
CA TYR A 16 8.78 2.47 13.29
C TYR A 16 10.02 2.63 12.42
N THR A 17 11.11 3.05 13.04
CA THR A 17 12.45 2.66 12.60
C THR A 17 12.67 1.24 13.11
N GLY A 18 12.12 0.25 12.40
CA GLY A 18 12.17 -1.17 12.75
C GLY A 18 13.56 -1.78 12.63
N ILE A 19 14.59 -1.14 13.18
CA ILE A 19 15.93 -1.73 13.28
C ILE A 19 16.23 -1.99 14.75
N ARG A 20 15.88 -3.20 15.18
CA ARG A 20 16.43 -3.83 16.37
C ARG A 20 16.48 -5.34 16.13
N ASN A 21 17.57 -5.87 15.57
CA ASN A 21 18.33 -6.98 16.18
C ASN A 21 19.62 -7.36 15.42
N LYS A 22 20.52 -7.99 16.18
CA LYS A 22 21.98 -8.04 16.08
C LYS A 22 22.60 -9.11 15.17
N THR A 23 21.89 -9.70 14.20
CA THR A 23 22.43 -10.91 13.54
C THR A 23 22.34 -11.00 12.02
N TYR A 24 21.60 -10.14 11.32
CA TYR A 24 21.64 -10.03 9.86
C TYR A 24 21.23 -8.60 9.48
N ARG A 25 22.14 -7.68 9.15
CA ARG A 25 22.99 -7.56 7.94
C ARG A 25 22.29 -7.22 6.62
N ASP A 26 20.98 -6.97 6.65
CA ASP A 26 20.28 -6.47 5.48
C ASP A 26 19.14 -5.51 5.93
N PHE A 27 19.45 -4.21 6.13
CA PHE A 27 18.74 -3.28 5.23
C PHE A 27 19.10 -3.84 3.89
N GLU A 28 18.20 -4.51 3.14
CA GLU A 28 18.58 -5.22 1.91
C GLU A 28 19.86 -4.61 1.36
N LEU A 29 21.03 -5.21 1.67
CA LEU A 29 22.30 -4.80 1.09
C LEU A 29 22.14 -5.47 -0.24
N ASN A 30 21.31 -4.76 -0.99
CA ASN A 30 20.46 -5.14 -2.08
C ASN A 30 21.40 -5.99 -2.91
N HIS A 31 21.10 -7.26 -3.21
CA HIS A 31 22.11 -8.22 -3.72
C HIS A 31 23.00 -7.62 -4.84
N GLY A 32 22.51 -6.59 -5.56
CA GLY A 32 23.27 -5.73 -6.44
C GLY A 32 24.43 -4.88 -5.87
N TYR A 33 24.48 -4.45 -4.60
CA TYR A 33 25.61 -3.69 -4.03
C TYR A 33 26.92 -4.49 -4.11
N SER A 34 26.86 -5.78 -3.79
CA SER A 34 28.00 -6.70 -3.95
C SER A 34 28.38 -6.93 -5.41
N ARG A 35 27.48 -6.61 -6.36
CA ARG A 35 27.68 -6.75 -7.81
C ARG A 35 28.18 -5.44 -8.45
N ILE A 36 28.24 -4.34 -7.70
CA ILE A 36 28.78 -3.07 -8.21
C ILE A 36 30.26 -3.27 -8.51
N LYS A 37 30.67 -2.90 -9.72
CA LYS A 37 32.09 -2.84 -10.09
C LYS A 37 32.59 -1.43 -9.83
N PHE A 38 33.59 -1.31 -8.96
CA PHE A 38 34.30 -0.05 -8.71
C PHE A 38 35.57 0.04 -9.56
N SER A 39 35.92 1.25 -10.00
CA SER A 39 37.17 1.49 -10.75
C SER A 39 38.45 1.27 -9.94
N SER A 40 38.38 1.33 -8.61
CA SER A 40 39.54 1.10 -7.72
C SER A 40 39.17 0.36 -6.44
N LYS A 41 40.15 -0.35 -5.88
CA LYS A 41 40.01 -1.07 -4.61
C LYS A 41 39.84 -0.14 -3.40
N GLU A 42 40.38 1.07 -3.47
CA GLU A 42 40.23 2.07 -2.42
C GLU A 42 38.77 2.53 -2.33
N LEU A 43 38.16 2.92 -3.45
CA LEU A 43 36.75 3.28 -3.51
C LEU A 43 35.82 2.15 -3.06
N GLU A 44 36.12 0.91 -3.46
CA GLU A 44 35.36 -0.26 -3.01
C GLU A 44 35.48 -0.48 -1.49
N SER A 45 36.68 -0.29 -0.94
CA SER A 45 36.94 -0.41 0.50
C SER A 45 36.23 0.67 1.30
N ASP A 46 36.32 1.93 0.88
CA ASP A 46 35.66 3.07 1.52
C ASP A 46 34.14 2.91 1.47
N PHE A 47 33.61 2.45 0.34
CA PHE A 47 32.19 2.13 0.22
C PHE A 47 31.76 1.03 1.20
N LYS A 48 32.51 -0.07 1.31
CA LYS A 48 32.19 -1.16 2.24
C LYS A 48 32.23 -0.72 3.70
N GLU A 49 33.25 0.05 4.09
CA GLU A 49 33.34 0.57 5.45
C GLU A 49 32.25 1.61 5.72
N SER A 50 31.89 2.44 4.74
CA SER A 50 30.76 3.35 4.84
C SER A 50 29.43 2.61 5.07
N MET A 51 29.16 1.52 4.33
CA MET A 51 27.97 0.69 4.55
C MET A 51 27.96 0.07 5.95
N LYS A 52 29.13 -0.35 6.45
CA LYS A 52 29.27 -0.89 7.81
C LYS A 52 28.96 0.16 8.88
N LEU A 53 29.51 1.37 8.75
CA LEU A 53 29.19 2.49 9.65
C LEU A 53 27.70 2.82 9.66
N PHE A 54 27.07 2.86 8.48
CA PHE A 54 25.64 3.09 8.36
C PHE A 54 24.82 1.97 9.03
N THR A 55 25.24 0.71 8.86
CA THR A 55 24.62 -0.44 9.53
C THR A 55 24.73 -0.32 11.05
N GLU A 56 25.93 0.00 11.56
CA GLU A 56 26.18 0.17 13.00
C GLU A 56 25.35 1.33 13.59
N PHE A 57 25.22 2.45 12.86
CA PHE A 57 24.34 3.56 13.24
C PHE A 57 22.91 3.07 13.46
N ILE A 58 22.41 2.30 12.51
CA ILE A 58 21.01 1.93 12.46
C ILE A 58 20.68 0.87 13.50
N GLU A 59 21.52 -0.13 13.70
CA GLU A 59 21.36 -1.12 14.77
C GLU A 59 21.31 -0.46 16.16
N ASN A 60 21.89 0.74 16.29
CA ASN A 60 21.98 1.49 17.52
C ASN A 60 21.30 2.86 17.42
N ILE A 61 20.25 2.98 16.58
CA ILE A 61 19.59 4.27 16.27
C ILE A 61 19.08 5.04 17.51
N ASN A 62 18.80 4.33 18.60
CA ASN A 62 18.32 4.93 19.85
C ASN A 62 19.45 5.36 20.80
N ASP A 63 20.71 5.06 20.46
CA ASP A 63 21.89 5.43 21.25
C ASP A 63 22.58 6.65 20.61
N PRO A 64 22.55 7.83 21.27
CA PRO A 64 23.16 9.05 20.74
C PRO A 64 24.65 8.94 20.41
N LYS A 65 25.37 7.98 21.01
CA LYS A 65 26.79 7.73 20.71
C LYS A 65 27.00 7.38 19.24
N TYR A 66 26.05 6.65 18.64
CA TYR A 66 26.15 6.17 17.26
C TYR A 66 25.62 7.18 16.25
N ALA A 67 25.02 8.28 16.70
CA ALA A 67 24.46 9.30 15.81
C ALA A 67 25.50 9.92 14.87
N ILE A 68 26.79 9.93 15.22
CA ILE A 68 27.85 10.45 14.36
C ILE A 68 28.13 9.56 13.14
N TYR A 69 27.85 8.25 13.24
CA TYR A 69 28.17 7.29 12.19
C TYR A 69 27.39 7.49 10.89
N ILE A 70 26.23 8.14 10.93
CA ILE A 70 25.52 8.52 9.69
C ILE A 70 26.32 9.57 8.89
N GLU A 71 26.91 10.54 9.58
CA GLU A 71 27.73 11.59 8.93
C GLU A 71 29.06 10.99 8.45
N ASP A 72 29.68 10.13 9.27
CA ASP A 72 30.92 9.45 8.91
C ASP A 72 30.72 8.52 7.71
N ALA A 73 29.60 7.77 7.65
CA ALA A 73 29.28 6.93 6.51
C ALA A 73 29.18 7.76 5.21
N ILE A 74 28.43 8.87 5.24
CA ILE A 74 28.24 9.72 4.05
C ILE A 74 29.56 10.38 3.64
N ALA A 75 30.37 10.83 4.61
CA ALA A 75 31.66 11.46 4.35
C ALA A 75 32.69 10.48 3.77
N LEU A 76 32.69 9.23 4.25
CA LEU A 76 33.61 8.18 3.81
C LEU A 76 33.29 7.72 2.38
N SER A 77 32.02 7.63 2.00
CA SER A 77 31.66 7.30 0.62
C SER A 77 30.40 8.00 0.16
N LYS A 78 30.55 8.88 -0.85
CA LYS A 78 29.42 9.52 -1.53
C LYS A 78 28.44 8.52 -2.18
N TYR A 79 28.89 7.28 -2.40
CA TYR A 79 28.13 6.19 -3.02
C TYR A 79 27.21 5.45 -2.04
N ASN A 80 27.27 5.73 -0.74
CA ASN A 80 26.33 5.20 0.24
C ASN A 80 24.99 5.96 0.16
N VAL A 81 24.19 5.57 -0.82
CA VAL A 81 22.89 6.18 -1.12
C VAL A 81 21.90 5.97 0.01
N ASP A 82 21.88 4.80 0.66
CA ASP A 82 20.93 4.53 1.74
C ASP A 82 21.15 5.45 2.95
N ALA A 83 22.41 5.73 3.32
CA ALA A 83 22.72 6.69 4.36
C ALA A 83 22.24 8.11 4.00
N LYS A 84 22.42 8.52 2.74
CA LYS A 84 21.94 9.82 2.24
C LYS A 84 20.42 9.90 2.23
N VAL A 85 19.72 8.86 1.77
CA VAL A 85 18.26 8.76 1.82
C VAL A 85 17.78 8.84 3.26
N TRP A 86 18.38 8.06 4.16
CA TRP A 86 18.04 8.06 5.58
C TRP A 86 18.09 9.49 6.17
N LYS A 87 19.19 10.20 5.93
CA LYS A 87 19.38 11.59 6.38
C LYS A 87 18.34 12.56 5.79
N ILE A 88 17.76 12.25 4.64
CA ILE A 88 16.67 13.04 4.05
C ILE A 88 15.33 12.71 4.72
N VAL A 89 14.95 11.44 4.78
CA VAL A 89 13.62 11.01 5.24
C VAL A 89 13.43 11.09 6.76
N SER A 90 14.52 11.12 7.52
CA SER A 90 14.50 11.28 8.99
C SER A 90 14.36 12.73 9.46
N LYS A 91 14.36 13.71 8.55
CA LYS A 91 14.18 15.12 8.91
C LYS A 91 12.77 15.37 9.42
N ASP A 92 12.67 16.15 10.49
CA ASP A 92 11.39 16.66 10.98
C ASP A 92 10.99 17.89 10.14
N CYS A 93 10.58 17.64 8.90
CA CYS A 93 10.15 18.68 7.95
C CYS A 93 8.93 18.19 7.15
N ALA A 94 8.37 19.07 6.31
CA ALA A 94 7.17 18.72 5.55
C ALA A 94 7.46 17.69 4.45
N GLU A 95 6.48 16.86 4.10
CA GLU A 95 6.64 15.78 3.11
C GLU A 95 7.09 16.31 1.73
N TYR A 96 6.67 17.51 1.33
CA TYR A 96 7.10 18.11 0.06
C TYR A 96 8.59 18.47 0.05
N GLU A 97 9.18 18.79 1.21
CA GLU A 97 10.62 19.08 1.33
C GLU A 97 11.44 17.79 1.23
N ILE A 98 10.92 16.69 1.80
CA ILE A 98 11.47 15.34 1.67
C ILE A 98 11.44 14.90 0.20
N GLU A 99 10.29 15.04 -0.48
CA GLU A 99 10.15 14.73 -1.91
C GLU A 99 11.17 15.50 -2.75
N LEU A 100 11.29 16.82 -2.55
CA LEU A 100 12.23 17.66 -3.29
C LEU A 100 13.69 17.25 -3.05
N ALA A 101 14.05 16.88 -1.81
CA ALA A 101 15.39 16.42 -1.47
C ALA A 101 15.70 15.05 -2.10
N LEU A 102 14.75 14.11 -2.13
CA LEU A 102 14.89 12.83 -2.80
C LEU A 102 15.03 12.99 -4.33
N LEU A 103 14.26 13.89 -4.93
CA LEU A 103 14.40 14.22 -6.36
C LEU A 103 15.77 14.80 -6.69
N ARG A 104 16.31 15.69 -5.84
CA ARG A 104 17.68 16.21 -6.00
C ARG A 104 18.73 15.11 -5.85
N LEU A 105 18.57 14.22 -4.89
CA LEU A 105 19.46 13.07 -4.72
C LEU A 105 19.41 12.14 -5.93
N LYS A 106 18.22 11.93 -6.52
CA LYS A 106 18.04 11.14 -7.74
C LYS A 106 18.86 11.73 -8.90
N GLU A 107 18.74 13.03 -9.15
CA GLU A 107 19.54 13.70 -10.20
C GLU A 107 21.04 13.68 -9.90
N GLU A 108 21.45 13.84 -8.64
CA GLU A 108 22.86 13.75 -8.23
C GLU A 108 23.44 12.36 -8.53
N VAL A 109 22.77 11.30 -8.06
CA VAL A 109 23.23 9.91 -8.20
C VAL A 109 23.23 9.45 -9.65
N TYR A 110 22.38 10.02 -10.50
CA TYR A 110 22.40 9.77 -11.94
C TYR A 110 23.76 10.16 -12.58
N THR A 111 24.47 11.14 -12.01
CA THR A 111 25.77 11.61 -12.50
C THR A 111 26.98 10.87 -11.92
N PHE A 112 26.76 9.90 -11.02
CA PHE A 112 27.85 9.16 -10.41
C PHE A 112 28.64 8.34 -11.43
N GLU A 113 29.96 8.31 -11.23
CA GLU A 113 30.88 7.59 -12.10
C GLU A 113 30.91 6.08 -11.80
N GLU A 114 30.49 5.70 -10.59
CA GLU A 114 30.42 4.33 -10.08
C GLU A 114 28.97 3.91 -9.81
N GLY A 115 28.78 2.65 -9.41
CA GLY A 115 27.47 2.17 -8.98
C GLY A 115 26.73 1.33 -10.01
N TYR A 116 27.41 0.90 -11.07
CA TYR A 116 26.82 0.12 -12.13
C TYR A 116 26.93 -1.38 -11.87
N VAL A 117 25.87 -2.10 -12.20
CA VAL A 117 25.83 -3.57 -12.23
C VAL A 117 25.62 -4.05 -13.65
N GLU A 118 26.09 -5.27 -13.95
CA GLU A 118 25.79 -5.91 -15.23
C GLU A 118 24.27 -6.20 -15.33
N GLY A 119 23.63 -5.57 -16.31
CA GLY A 119 22.26 -5.88 -16.72
C GLY A 119 22.25 -6.69 -18.02
N LYS A 120 21.11 -7.31 -18.31
CA LYS A 120 20.97 -8.23 -19.46
C LYS A 120 21.26 -7.59 -20.84
N LEU A 121 20.85 -6.33 -21.05
CA LEU A 121 21.05 -5.60 -22.31
C LEU A 121 22.07 -4.47 -22.20
N PHE A 122 22.17 -3.84 -21.03
CA PHE A 122 23.12 -2.77 -20.77
C PHE A 122 23.41 -2.64 -19.26
N PRO A 123 24.50 -1.94 -18.87
CA PRO A 123 24.81 -1.69 -17.47
C PRO A 123 23.73 -0.87 -16.77
N ILE A 124 23.28 -1.33 -15.61
CA ILE A 124 22.25 -0.66 -14.82
C ILE A 124 22.94 0.19 -13.76
N ASN A 125 22.70 1.51 -13.74
CA ASN A 125 23.09 2.34 -12.60
C ASN A 125 22.25 1.91 -11.39
N TYR A 126 22.83 1.12 -10.51
CA TYR A 126 22.13 0.49 -9.40
C TYR A 126 21.89 1.46 -8.25
N LEU A 127 22.86 2.34 -7.99
CA LEU A 127 22.72 3.40 -6.99
C LEU A 127 21.55 4.32 -7.32
N HIS A 128 21.41 4.73 -8.59
CA HIS A 128 20.28 5.53 -9.05
C HIS A 128 18.95 4.77 -8.96
N LEU A 129 18.95 3.46 -9.26
CA LEU A 129 17.78 2.60 -9.11
C LEU A 129 17.33 2.53 -7.64
N ILE A 130 18.25 2.45 -6.68
CA ILE A 130 17.95 2.45 -5.25
C ILE A 130 17.27 3.76 -4.83
N VAL A 131 17.76 4.93 -5.28
CA VAL A 131 17.05 6.20 -5.02
C VAL A 131 15.63 6.17 -5.59
N CYS A 132 15.46 5.63 -6.81
CA CYS A 132 14.13 5.48 -7.41
C CYS A 132 13.22 4.57 -6.57
N HIS A 133 13.74 3.48 -6.00
CA HIS A 133 12.98 2.61 -5.09
C HIS A 133 12.51 3.36 -3.86
N HIS A 134 13.41 4.05 -3.17
CA HIS A 134 13.06 4.84 -1.98
C HIS A 134 12.04 5.94 -2.28
N LEU A 135 12.18 6.62 -3.42
CA LEU A 135 11.20 7.62 -3.87
C LEU A 135 9.83 7.00 -4.16
N ALA A 136 9.79 5.83 -4.79
CA ALA A 136 8.56 5.10 -5.04
C ALA A 136 7.89 4.62 -3.75
N GLU A 137 8.65 4.12 -2.78
CA GLU A 137 8.14 3.69 -1.48
C GLU A 137 7.65 4.89 -0.65
N PHE A 138 8.34 6.04 -0.73
CA PHE A 138 7.86 7.29 -0.18
C PHE A 138 6.49 7.68 -0.77
N TYR A 139 6.30 7.55 -2.08
CA TYR A 139 5.00 7.80 -2.72
C TYR A 139 3.93 6.80 -2.29
N LEU A 140 4.25 5.51 -2.19
CA LEU A 140 3.32 4.49 -1.69
C LEU A 140 2.87 4.80 -0.25
N GLY A 141 3.81 5.09 0.65
CA GLY A 141 3.53 5.40 2.06
C GLY A 141 2.74 6.69 2.26
N ASN A 142 2.88 7.65 1.33
CA ASN A 142 2.12 8.91 1.34
C ASN A 142 0.85 8.87 0.48
N LYS A 143 0.45 7.68 0.00
CA LYS A 143 -0.78 7.47 -0.79
C LYS A 143 -0.79 8.23 -2.13
N LEU A 144 0.39 8.52 -2.68
CA LEU A 144 0.60 9.17 -3.98
C LEU A 144 0.82 8.12 -5.09
N TYR A 145 -0.10 7.15 -5.18
CA TYR A 145 0.07 5.92 -5.99
C TYR A 145 0.33 6.19 -7.48
N SER A 146 -0.28 7.24 -8.04
CA SER A 146 -0.09 7.64 -9.45
C SER A 146 1.33 8.11 -9.78
N LYS A 147 2.09 8.60 -8.78
CA LYS A 147 3.47 9.07 -8.95
C LYS A 147 4.52 7.95 -8.88
N VAL A 148 4.13 6.74 -8.45
CA VAL A 148 5.06 5.60 -8.28
C VAL A 148 5.81 5.30 -9.59
N TRP A 149 5.15 5.44 -10.73
CA TRP A 149 5.74 5.29 -12.06
C TRP A 149 6.78 6.37 -12.36
N ASP A 150 6.49 7.62 -12.01
CA ASP A 150 7.38 8.76 -12.28
C ASP A 150 8.70 8.67 -11.51
N ALA A 151 8.71 7.97 -10.36
CA ALA A 151 9.93 7.70 -9.61
C ALA A 151 11.01 7.01 -10.47
N TYR A 152 10.62 6.17 -11.43
CA TYR A 152 11.54 5.39 -12.27
C TYR A 152 11.76 5.95 -13.68
N LYS A 153 11.07 7.03 -14.06
CA LYS A 153 11.27 7.66 -15.38
C LYS A 153 12.63 8.36 -15.48
N PRO A 154 13.17 8.49 -16.71
CA PRO A 154 12.71 7.84 -17.95
C PRO A 154 13.32 6.44 -18.17
N PHE A 155 14.45 6.14 -17.51
CA PHE A 155 15.36 5.06 -17.91
C PHE A 155 14.83 3.64 -17.66
N TYR A 156 14.25 3.37 -16.49
CA TYR A 156 13.91 1.98 -16.12
C TYR A 156 12.54 1.53 -16.66
N MET A 157 11.69 2.47 -17.09
CA MET A 157 10.44 2.13 -17.78
C MET A 157 10.67 1.48 -19.14
N ALA A 158 11.68 1.95 -19.87
CA ALA A 158 12.01 1.41 -21.19
C ALA A 158 12.62 0.00 -21.12
N LEU A 159 12.96 -0.47 -19.92
CA LEU A 159 13.73 -1.68 -19.75
C LEU A 159 12.92 -2.96 -19.81
N ASP A 160 11.64 -2.95 -19.44
CA ASP A 160 10.69 -4.08 -19.52
C ASP A 160 11.32 -5.50 -19.59
N MET A 161 12.18 -5.82 -18.62
CA MET A 161 13.06 -6.98 -18.65
C MET A 161 12.96 -7.79 -17.37
N ALA A 162 13.03 -9.11 -17.50
CA ALA A 162 13.12 -10.04 -16.38
C ALA A 162 14.54 -10.06 -15.76
N ASP A 163 15.03 -8.91 -15.25
CA ASP A 163 16.29 -8.79 -14.53
C ASP A 163 16.05 -8.79 -13.00
N GLU A 164 16.83 -9.54 -12.23
CA GLU A 164 16.70 -9.69 -10.77
C GLU A 164 16.78 -8.35 -10.04
N VAL A 165 17.65 -7.45 -10.50
CA VAL A 165 17.80 -6.13 -9.86
C VAL A 165 16.57 -5.23 -10.03
N LEU A 166 15.67 -5.55 -10.96
CA LEU A 166 14.44 -4.79 -11.21
C LEU A 166 13.22 -5.35 -10.48
N VAL A 167 13.34 -6.47 -9.74
CA VAL A 167 12.20 -7.08 -9.03
C VAL A 167 11.51 -6.10 -8.08
N PRO A 168 12.22 -5.33 -7.23
CA PRO A 168 11.56 -4.40 -6.32
C PRO A 168 10.78 -3.30 -7.05
N MET A 169 11.23 -2.90 -8.25
CA MET A 169 10.48 -1.95 -9.10
C MET A 169 9.14 -2.55 -9.52
N TYR A 170 9.15 -3.80 -9.99
CA TYR A 170 7.92 -4.49 -10.40
C TYR A 170 6.98 -4.72 -9.23
N HIS A 171 7.49 -5.03 -8.03
CA HIS A 171 6.68 -5.09 -6.83
C HIS A 171 5.95 -3.77 -6.56
N ASN A 172 6.67 -2.65 -6.59
CA ASN A 172 6.07 -1.33 -6.38
C ASN A 172 5.02 -0.99 -7.45
N PHE A 173 5.25 -1.36 -8.72
CA PHE A 173 4.25 -1.20 -9.78
C PHE A 173 3.04 -2.10 -9.60
N ILE A 174 3.21 -3.33 -9.16
CA ILE A 174 2.10 -4.26 -8.88
C ILE A 174 1.20 -3.72 -7.78
N VAL A 175 1.80 -3.29 -6.66
CA VAL A 175 1.06 -2.69 -5.53
C VAL A 175 0.30 -1.45 -6.00
N ALA A 176 0.98 -0.52 -6.68
CA ALA A 176 0.34 0.69 -7.15
C ALA A 176 -0.75 0.41 -8.20
N SER A 177 -0.56 -0.56 -9.10
CA SER A 177 -1.55 -0.95 -10.12
C SER A 177 -2.80 -1.53 -9.49
N LEU A 178 -2.65 -2.38 -8.47
CA LEU A 178 -3.76 -2.92 -7.71
C LEU A 178 -4.57 -1.80 -7.04
N ILE A 179 -3.91 -0.88 -6.34
CA ILE A 179 -4.60 0.20 -5.65
C ILE A 179 -5.33 1.14 -6.62
N LEU A 180 -4.74 1.38 -7.80
CA LEU A 180 -5.30 2.22 -8.85
C LEU A 180 -6.32 1.50 -9.76
N ASN A 181 -6.61 0.22 -9.54
CA ASN A 181 -7.43 -0.62 -10.42
C ASN A 181 -6.91 -0.70 -11.87
N ASP A 182 -5.61 -0.55 -12.11
CA ASP A 182 -5.00 -0.73 -13.44
C ASP A 182 -4.61 -2.19 -13.68
N PHE A 183 -5.62 -3.01 -14.03
CA PHE A 183 -5.41 -4.44 -14.26
C PHE A 183 -4.63 -4.74 -15.56
N THR A 184 -4.53 -3.77 -16.48
CA THR A 184 -3.77 -3.96 -17.72
C THR A 184 -2.29 -4.05 -17.40
N MET A 185 -1.77 -3.09 -16.63
CA MET A 185 -0.37 -3.07 -16.20
C MET A 185 -0.07 -4.19 -15.19
N LEU A 186 -1.00 -4.47 -14.28
CA LEU A 186 -0.86 -5.58 -13.34
C LEU A 186 -0.61 -6.92 -14.05
N ASN A 187 -1.43 -7.24 -15.05
CA ASN A 187 -1.30 -8.47 -15.83
C ASN A 187 0.01 -8.55 -16.61
N HIS A 188 0.51 -7.40 -17.09
CA HIS A 188 1.83 -7.32 -17.72
C HIS A 188 2.94 -7.72 -16.74
N TYR A 189 2.97 -7.14 -15.54
CA TYR A 189 4.00 -7.45 -14.55
C TYR A 189 3.90 -8.88 -14.00
N TYR A 190 2.70 -9.43 -13.84
CA TYR A 190 2.54 -10.85 -13.52
C TYR A 190 3.17 -11.78 -14.57
N LYS A 191 3.05 -11.45 -15.86
CA LYS A 191 3.68 -12.23 -16.96
C LYS A 191 5.20 -12.10 -16.95
N LEU A 192 5.76 -10.93 -16.61
CA LEU A 192 7.20 -10.77 -16.49
C LEU A 192 7.76 -11.58 -15.32
N MET A 193 7.07 -11.56 -14.18
CA MET A 193 7.51 -12.23 -12.96
C MET A 193 7.33 -13.75 -13.04
N SER A 194 6.27 -14.25 -13.71
CA SER A 194 6.04 -15.69 -13.87
C SER A 194 7.15 -16.40 -14.66
N LYS A 195 7.79 -15.71 -15.62
CA LYS A 195 8.94 -16.25 -16.38
C LYS A 195 10.14 -16.62 -15.51
N ARG A 196 10.19 -16.17 -14.26
CA ARG A 196 11.29 -16.46 -13.32
C ARG A 196 11.11 -17.77 -12.54
N GLY A 197 9.95 -18.42 -12.64
CA GLY A 197 9.72 -19.75 -12.08
C GLY A 197 9.67 -19.86 -10.55
N LYS A 198 9.80 -18.75 -9.80
CA LYS A 198 9.71 -18.72 -8.34
C LYS A 198 8.34 -18.24 -7.87
N ASN A 199 7.84 -18.85 -6.79
CA ASN A 199 6.69 -18.38 -6.03
C ASN A 199 7.13 -17.20 -5.16
N ASP A 200 7.07 -16.00 -5.73
CA ASP A 200 7.36 -14.75 -5.04
C ASP A 200 6.19 -14.37 -4.13
N ASP A 201 6.45 -14.08 -2.85
CA ASP A 201 5.43 -13.82 -1.84
C ASP A 201 4.62 -12.55 -2.13
N VAL A 202 5.26 -11.49 -2.63
CA VAL A 202 4.58 -10.25 -3.05
C VAL A 202 3.63 -10.57 -4.20
N ILE A 203 4.06 -11.39 -5.17
CA ILE A 203 3.19 -11.81 -6.29
C ILE A 203 2.03 -12.66 -5.79
N LEU A 204 2.26 -13.61 -4.89
CA LEU A 204 1.18 -14.45 -4.36
C LEU A 204 0.17 -13.63 -3.56
N LEU A 205 0.63 -12.75 -2.66
CA LEU A 205 -0.25 -11.89 -1.87
C LEU A 205 -1.00 -10.86 -2.74
N SER A 206 -0.33 -10.30 -3.76
CA SER A 206 -0.98 -9.41 -4.74
C SER A 206 -2.13 -10.11 -5.49
N LYS A 207 -1.98 -11.42 -5.78
CA LYS A 207 -3.04 -12.20 -6.42
C LYS A 207 -4.21 -12.49 -5.49
N VAL A 208 -3.97 -12.66 -4.19
CA VAL A 208 -5.06 -12.75 -3.21
C VAL A 208 -5.93 -11.49 -3.29
N PHE A 209 -5.32 -10.30 -3.19
CA PHE A 209 -6.08 -9.04 -3.28
C PHE A 209 -6.71 -8.83 -4.64
N TYR A 210 -6.01 -9.14 -5.73
CA TYR A 210 -6.57 -9.09 -7.08
C TYR A 210 -7.87 -9.89 -7.17
N HIS A 211 -7.85 -11.17 -6.77
CA HIS A 211 -9.00 -12.05 -6.87
C HIS A 211 -10.13 -11.61 -5.92
N LEU A 212 -9.82 -11.14 -4.72
CA LEU A 212 -10.81 -10.51 -3.84
C LEU A 212 -11.48 -9.30 -4.49
N MET A 213 -10.71 -8.45 -5.16
CA MET A 213 -11.25 -7.30 -5.89
C MET A 213 -12.13 -7.69 -7.08
N GLN A 214 -11.95 -8.90 -7.63
CA GLN A 214 -12.81 -9.45 -8.69
C GLN A 214 -14.02 -10.24 -8.14
N GLY A 215 -14.12 -10.44 -6.81
CA GLY A 215 -15.12 -11.33 -6.20
C GLY A 215 -14.82 -12.83 -6.40
N GLU A 216 -13.60 -13.17 -6.80
CA GLU A 216 -13.12 -14.54 -7.08
C GLU A 216 -12.53 -15.16 -5.81
N GLU A 217 -13.35 -15.38 -4.79
CA GLU A 217 -12.89 -15.78 -3.46
C GLU A 217 -12.21 -17.15 -3.43
N LYS A 218 -12.68 -18.11 -4.22
CA LYS A 218 -12.08 -19.45 -4.29
C LYS A 218 -10.64 -19.38 -4.79
N GLU A 219 -10.41 -18.53 -5.79
CA GLU A 219 -9.10 -18.24 -6.35
C GLU A 219 -8.23 -17.52 -5.32
N ALA A 220 -8.78 -16.53 -4.61
CA ALA A 220 -8.09 -15.84 -3.54
C ALA A 220 -7.62 -16.80 -2.42
N VAL A 221 -8.49 -17.72 -1.98
CA VAL A 221 -8.15 -18.78 -1.01
C VAL A 221 -7.04 -19.67 -1.55
N ALA A 222 -7.11 -20.10 -2.82
CA ALA A 222 -6.09 -20.94 -3.42
C ALA A 222 -4.71 -20.25 -3.45
N PHE A 223 -4.66 -18.95 -3.78
CA PHE A 223 -3.42 -18.18 -3.75
C PHE A 223 -2.92 -17.94 -2.33
N TYR A 224 -3.80 -17.69 -1.36
CA TYR A 224 -3.42 -17.51 0.04
C TYR A 224 -2.85 -18.80 0.64
N ASN A 225 -3.51 -19.94 0.41
CA ASN A 225 -2.98 -21.25 0.84
C ASN A 225 -1.62 -21.55 0.22
N LYS A 226 -1.42 -21.15 -1.04
CA LYS A 226 -0.13 -21.25 -1.71
C LYS A 226 0.92 -20.33 -1.08
N LEU A 227 0.56 -19.11 -0.71
CA LEU A 227 1.41 -18.14 0.00
C LEU A 227 1.86 -18.70 1.35
N ILE A 228 0.93 -19.13 2.21
CA ILE A 228 1.28 -19.67 3.54
C ILE A 228 2.12 -20.94 3.44
N LYS A 229 1.87 -21.80 2.44
CA LYS A 229 2.73 -22.96 2.17
C LYS A 229 4.14 -22.56 1.73
N ASN A 230 4.28 -21.46 1.00
CA ASN A 230 5.56 -20.94 0.54
C ASN A 230 6.35 -20.28 1.68
N ASN A 231 5.66 -19.44 2.45
CA ASN A 231 6.22 -18.70 3.56
C ASN A 231 5.25 -18.69 4.75
N LYS A 232 5.47 -19.61 5.69
CA LYS A 232 4.64 -19.75 6.90
C LYS A 232 4.63 -18.50 7.78
N TYR A 233 5.69 -17.68 7.74
CA TYR A 233 5.85 -16.51 8.60
C TYR A 233 4.89 -15.37 8.25
N ILE A 234 4.29 -15.38 7.05
CA ILE A 234 3.22 -14.44 6.70
C ILE A 234 2.05 -14.56 7.69
N SER A 235 1.70 -15.78 8.13
CA SER A 235 0.68 -15.99 9.14
C SER A 235 1.06 -15.35 10.47
N ASP A 236 2.30 -15.54 10.91
CA ASP A 236 2.80 -15.01 12.19
C ASP A 236 2.78 -13.46 12.21
N VAL A 237 3.01 -12.83 11.05
CA VAL A 237 2.90 -11.38 10.89
C VAL A 237 1.45 -10.93 11.01
N LEU A 238 0.52 -11.57 10.29
CA LEU A 238 -0.91 -11.22 10.33
C LEU A 238 -1.49 -11.36 11.75
N ASP A 239 -1.06 -12.38 12.49
CA ASP A 239 -1.47 -12.60 13.88
C ASP A 239 -1.12 -11.45 14.81
N ARG A 240 0.06 -10.87 14.62
CA ARG A 240 0.50 -9.73 15.43
C ARG A 240 -0.20 -8.45 15.04
N ILE A 241 -0.58 -8.30 13.77
CA ILE A 241 -1.42 -7.18 13.34
C ILE A 241 -2.80 -7.31 14.01
N ALA A 242 -3.38 -8.51 14.05
CA ALA A 242 -4.67 -8.77 14.70
C ALA A 242 -4.59 -8.63 16.23
N ASN A 243 -3.47 -9.04 16.84
CA ASN A 243 -3.24 -8.99 18.28
C ASN A 243 -1.84 -8.45 18.60
N PRO A 244 -1.69 -7.12 18.71
CA PRO A 244 -0.41 -6.49 19.02
C PRO A 244 0.19 -6.87 20.38
N LYS A 245 -0.60 -7.50 21.26
CA LYS A 245 -0.16 -7.97 22.59
C LYS A 245 0.48 -9.35 22.56
N LEU A 246 0.62 -10.00 21.40
CA LEU A 246 1.39 -11.25 21.28
C LEU A 246 2.87 -10.97 21.56
N ILE A 247 3.35 -11.35 22.75
CA ILE A 247 4.63 -10.92 23.33
C ILE A 247 5.83 -11.69 22.78
N GLU A 248 5.67 -12.94 22.33
CA GLU A 248 6.82 -13.79 21.98
C GLU A 248 7.01 -13.94 20.46
N PHE A 249 8.26 -13.75 20.03
CA PHE A 249 8.75 -14.25 18.76
C PHE A 249 8.92 -15.76 18.92
N SER A 250 7.98 -16.54 18.40
CA SER A 250 8.19 -17.97 18.15
C SER A 250 8.80 -18.17 16.76
N THR A 251 9.80 -17.36 16.39
CA THR A 251 10.44 -17.45 15.09
C THR A 251 11.82 -18.07 15.28
N ASP A 252 11.96 -19.32 14.84
CA ASP A 252 13.26 -19.99 14.74
C ASP A 252 14.23 -19.27 13.77
N ASP A 253 13.70 -18.31 12.99
CA ASP A 253 14.40 -17.56 11.94
C ASP A 253 13.84 -16.12 11.83
N ASP A 254 14.48 -15.19 12.55
CA ASP A 254 14.11 -13.77 12.56
C ASP A 254 14.19 -13.12 11.15
N CYS A 255 15.08 -13.61 10.29
CA CYS A 255 15.26 -13.07 8.93
C CYS A 255 14.03 -13.32 8.07
N LYS A 256 13.52 -14.56 8.08
CA LYS A 256 12.31 -14.90 7.31
C LYS A 256 11.06 -14.21 7.83
N TYR A 257 11.00 -13.95 9.13
CA TYR A 257 9.93 -13.14 9.70
C TYR A 257 9.98 -11.70 9.19
N LEU A 258 11.16 -11.08 9.13
CA LEU A 258 11.33 -9.74 8.57
C LEU A 258 10.97 -9.67 7.07
N GLU A 259 11.37 -10.68 6.29
CA GLU A 259 10.96 -10.79 4.87
C GLU A 259 9.43 -10.88 4.72
N ALA A 260 8.78 -11.68 5.57
CA ALA A 260 7.32 -11.78 5.61
C ALA A 260 6.67 -10.45 6.03
N LEU A 261 7.24 -9.77 7.03
CA LEU A 261 6.76 -8.47 7.50
C LEU A 261 6.84 -7.41 6.40
N ASN A 262 7.99 -7.31 5.72
CA ASN A 262 8.20 -6.41 4.59
C ASN A 262 7.21 -6.70 3.45
N THR A 263 6.91 -7.97 3.19
CA THR A 263 5.90 -8.37 2.21
C THR A 263 4.50 -7.88 2.60
N VAL A 264 4.07 -8.11 3.84
CA VAL A 264 2.72 -7.72 4.32
C VAL A 264 2.57 -6.20 4.36
N ILE A 265 3.56 -5.47 4.87
CA ILE A 265 3.52 -4.00 4.99
C ILE A 265 3.44 -3.32 3.62
N LYS A 266 4.02 -3.89 2.56
CA LYS A 266 3.87 -3.36 1.19
C LYS A 266 2.39 -3.26 0.75
N PHE A 267 1.50 -4.05 1.34
CA PHE A 267 0.05 -4.01 1.09
C PHE A 267 -0.74 -3.33 2.22
N ASP A 268 -0.14 -2.43 3.01
CA ASP A 268 -0.78 -1.69 4.11
C ASP A 268 -2.15 -1.10 3.72
N TYR A 269 -2.30 -0.58 2.49
CA TYR A 269 -3.59 -0.09 1.99
C TYR A 269 -4.72 -1.13 2.05
N PHE A 270 -4.42 -2.39 1.72
CA PHE A 270 -5.40 -3.49 1.76
C PHE A 270 -5.54 -4.02 3.18
N ILE A 271 -4.43 -4.23 3.88
CA ILE A 271 -4.41 -4.77 5.25
C ILE A 271 -5.11 -3.83 6.24
N SER A 272 -5.06 -2.52 6.03
CA SER A 272 -5.77 -1.53 6.86
C SER A 272 -7.29 -1.48 6.65
N ARG A 273 -7.83 -2.24 5.69
CA ARG A 273 -9.27 -2.33 5.42
C ARG A 273 -9.84 -3.62 6.02
N GLU A 274 -10.82 -3.45 6.89
CA GLU A 274 -11.51 -4.52 7.63
C GLU A 274 -11.87 -5.72 6.73
N TYR A 275 -12.53 -5.48 5.59
CA TYR A 275 -12.91 -6.56 4.65
C TYR A 275 -11.74 -7.46 4.22
N TYR A 276 -10.64 -6.88 3.74
CA TYR A 276 -9.52 -7.66 3.22
C TYR A 276 -8.76 -8.35 4.36
N PHE A 277 -8.61 -7.68 5.49
CA PHE A 277 -7.93 -8.24 6.65
C PHE A 277 -8.71 -9.40 7.27
N ASP A 278 -10.01 -9.22 7.47
CA ASP A 278 -10.88 -10.26 8.00
C ASP A 278 -10.87 -11.48 7.09
N PHE A 279 -10.94 -11.31 5.76
CA PHE A 279 -10.83 -12.45 4.83
C PHE A 279 -9.56 -13.26 5.08
N LEU A 280 -8.39 -12.62 5.19
CA LEU A 280 -7.12 -13.31 5.43
C LEU A 280 -7.14 -14.08 6.77
N MET A 281 -7.74 -13.50 7.80
CA MET A 281 -7.87 -14.14 9.12
C MET A 281 -8.81 -15.36 9.09
N HIS A 282 -9.97 -15.27 8.44
CA HIS A 282 -10.92 -16.39 8.34
C HIS A 282 -10.33 -17.57 7.56
N VAL A 283 -9.63 -17.31 6.45
CA VAL A 283 -8.97 -18.36 5.68
C VAL A 283 -7.87 -19.02 6.49
N ARG A 284 -7.11 -18.25 7.28
CA ARG A 284 -6.06 -18.76 8.17
C ARG A 284 -6.62 -19.69 9.25
N GLU A 285 -7.67 -19.29 9.94
CA GLU A 285 -8.22 -20.06 11.07
C GLU A 285 -8.89 -21.37 10.64
N SER A 286 -8.92 -21.65 9.33
CA SER A 286 -9.64 -22.78 8.74
C SER A 286 -11.14 -22.76 9.08
N GLU A 287 -11.63 -21.63 9.60
CA GLU A 287 -13.04 -21.30 9.80
C GLU A 287 -13.70 -20.87 8.49
N TYR A 288 -12.93 -20.79 7.41
CA TYR A 288 -13.45 -20.59 6.06
C TYR A 288 -14.24 -21.81 5.59
N VAL A 289 -15.51 -21.83 5.97
CA VAL A 289 -16.51 -22.72 5.39
C VAL A 289 -16.83 -22.19 4.00
N ILE A 290 -16.50 -22.98 2.98
CA ILE A 290 -17.07 -22.77 1.65
C ILE A 290 -18.58 -23.01 1.78
N GLY A 291 -19.37 -21.93 1.77
CA GLY A 291 -20.83 -21.99 1.66
C GLY A 291 -21.58 -21.24 2.76
N ASP A 292 -22.48 -20.39 2.30
CA ASP A 292 -23.72 -19.87 2.92
C ASP A 292 -23.68 -18.58 3.77
N GLU A 293 -22.52 -18.08 4.22
CA GLU A 293 -22.47 -16.74 4.87
C GLU A 293 -21.89 -15.60 4.00
N LEU A 294 -21.35 -15.91 2.81
CA LEU A 294 -20.66 -14.95 1.93
C LEU A 294 -21.50 -14.34 0.80
N ASP A 295 -22.71 -14.86 0.53
CA ASP A 295 -23.64 -14.25 -0.43
C ASP A 295 -24.11 -12.83 -0.01
N LYS A 296 -23.87 -12.42 1.24
CA LYS A 296 -24.14 -11.04 1.70
C LYS A 296 -23.03 -10.04 1.33
N TYR A 297 -21.84 -10.51 0.94
CA TYR A 297 -20.67 -9.66 0.73
C TYR A 297 -20.04 -9.82 -0.66
N ALA A 298 -20.38 -10.88 -1.41
CA ALA A 298 -19.91 -11.14 -2.78
C ALA A 298 -20.66 -10.35 -3.87
N ASP A 299 -21.85 -9.81 -3.60
CA ASP A 299 -22.55 -8.91 -4.52
C ASP A 299 -22.09 -7.46 -4.33
N ARG A 300 -20.87 -7.14 -4.76
CA ARG A 300 -20.48 -5.75 -5.03
C ARG A 300 -19.70 -5.65 -6.35
N LYS A 301 -20.44 -5.80 -7.45
CA LYS A 301 -20.14 -4.97 -8.62
C LYS A 301 -20.19 -3.51 -8.16
N GLU A 302 -19.30 -2.65 -8.67
CA GLU A 302 -19.46 -1.20 -8.56
C GLU A 302 -20.94 -0.88 -8.85
N ILE A 303 -21.64 -0.30 -7.88
CA ILE A 303 -23.06 0.04 -8.02
C ILE A 303 -23.11 1.17 -9.03
N THR A 304 -23.28 0.83 -10.30
CA THR A 304 -23.30 1.84 -11.35
C THR A 304 -24.54 2.71 -11.20
N VAL A 305 -24.54 3.89 -11.80
CA VAL A 305 -25.76 4.71 -11.92
C VAL A 305 -26.93 3.91 -12.55
N SER A 306 -26.64 2.93 -13.40
CA SER A 306 -27.68 2.06 -13.99
C SER A 306 -28.26 1.09 -12.97
N ASP A 307 -27.48 0.66 -11.99
CA ASP A 307 -27.94 -0.21 -10.90
C ASP A 307 -28.74 0.60 -9.89
N MET A 308 -28.29 1.83 -9.54
CA MET A 308 -29.06 2.76 -8.71
C MET A 308 -30.45 3.03 -9.28
N LYS A 309 -30.58 3.21 -10.61
CA LYS A 309 -31.88 3.41 -11.27
C LYS A 309 -32.84 2.24 -11.11
N ARG A 310 -32.32 1.02 -10.94
CA ARG A 310 -33.14 -0.20 -10.80
C ARG A 310 -33.54 -0.43 -9.35
N ASP A 311 -32.88 0.24 -8.40
CA ASP A 311 -33.19 0.17 -6.98
C ASP A 311 -34.36 1.08 -6.63
N ARG A 312 -35.30 0.54 -5.82
CA ARG A 312 -36.54 1.23 -5.45
C ARG A 312 -36.29 2.48 -4.60
N SER A 313 -35.18 2.52 -3.89
CA SER A 313 -34.77 3.64 -3.03
C SER A 313 -34.53 4.93 -3.83
N PHE A 314 -34.22 4.80 -5.12
CA PHE A 314 -33.85 5.91 -6.00
C PHE A 314 -34.88 6.16 -7.13
N LEU A 315 -36.09 5.62 -7.00
CA LEU A 315 -37.17 5.90 -7.93
C LEU A 315 -37.44 7.41 -8.01
N ALA A 316 -37.68 7.91 -9.22
CA ALA A 316 -37.92 9.33 -9.51
C ALA A 316 -36.76 10.30 -9.18
N ILE A 317 -35.55 9.80 -8.91
CA ILE A 317 -34.33 10.63 -8.86
C ILE A 317 -33.75 10.77 -10.28
N ARG A 318 -33.35 11.99 -10.67
CA ARG A 318 -32.84 12.24 -12.03
C ARG A 318 -31.45 11.66 -12.22
N ASP A 319 -31.12 11.24 -13.43
CA ASP A 319 -29.79 10.73 -13.82
C ASP A 319 -28.62 11.60 -13.37
N THR A 320 -28.76 12.92 -13.48
CA THR A 320 -27.73 13.88 -13.06
C THR A 320 -27.55 13.87 -11.54
N GLU A 321 -28.62 13.73 -10.78
CA GLU A 321 -28.58 13.64 -9.32
C GLU A 321 -28.00 12.29 -8.90
N LEU A 322 -28.35 11.20 -9.58
CA LEU A 322 -27.76 9.88 -9.35
C LEU A 322 -26.25 9.84 -9.64
N LYS A 323 -25.79 10.51 -10.71
CA LYS A 323 -24.36 10.65 -10.98
C LYS A 323 -23.64 11.41 -9.87
N ILE A 324 -24.23 12.51 -9.39
CA ILE A 324 -23.67 13.29 -8.28
C ILE A 324 -23.66 12.46 -7.00
N MET A 325 -24.73 11.73 -6.68
CA MET A 325 -24.77 10.80 -5.55
C MET A 325 -23.69 9.71 -5.66
N HIS A 326 -23.51 9.15 -6.86
CA HIS A 326 -22.49 8.14 -7.13
C HIS A 326 -21.07 8.68 -6.93
N GLU A 327 -20.77 9.87 -7.46
CA GLU A 327 -19.49 10.57 -7.25
C GLU A 327 -19.23 10.94 -5.77
N ASN A 328 -20.29 11.00 -4.95
CA ASN A 328 -20.23 11.28 -3.52
C ASN A 328 -20.51 10.03 -2.64
N PHE A 329 -20.43 8.82 -3.22
CA PHE A 329 -20.55 7.54 -2.50
C PHE A 329 -21.89 7.32 -1.75
N LEU A 330 -22.98 7.91 -2.25
CA LEU A 330 -24.34 7.68 -1.76
C LEU A 330 -25.04 6.64 -2.65
N LEU A 331 -24.63 5.37 -2.50
CA LEU A 331 -24.91 4.31 -3.49
C LEU A 331 -26.09 3.43 -3.11
N THR A 332 -26.35 3.26 -1.81
CA THR A 332 -27.52 2.53 -1.30
C THR A 332 -28.27 3.35 -0.26
N LYS A 333 -29.49 2.94 0.08
CA LYS A 333 -30.29 3.61 1.12
C LYS A 333 -29.57 3.70 2.48
N GLU A 334 -28.73 2.72 2.81
CA GLU A 334 -27.99 2.68 4.07
C GLU A 334 -26.88 3.74 4.15
N ASP A 335 -26.40 4.26 3.02
CA ASP A 335 -25.38 5.31 3.02
C ASP A 335 -25.96 6.65 3.53
N PHE A 336 -27.25 6.87 3.35
CA PHE A 336 -27.94 8.06 3.82
C PHE A 336 -28.03 8.13 5.35
N LEU A 337 -28.03 6.99 6.04
CA LEU A 337 -28.00 6.92 7.50
C LEU A 337 -26.69 7.47 8.11
N LYS A 338 -25.67 7.76 7.28
CA LYS A 338 -24.36 8.23 7.71
C LYS A 338 -24.13 9.72 7.41
N ILE A 339 -25.08 10.39 6.76
CA ILE A 339 -25.00 11.79 6.37
C ILE A 339 -26.26 12.53 6.85
N THR A 340 -26.09 13.76 7.30
CA THR A 340 -27.22 14.63 7.69
C THR A 340 -27.85 15.30 6.47
N LYS A 341 -29.12 15.72 6.56
CA LYS A 341 -29.80 16.50 5.50
C LYS A 341 -29.02 17.77 5.16
N SER A 342 -28.45 18.44 6.18
CA SER A 342 -27.62 19.64 6.01
C SER A 342 -26.34 19.38 5.21
N GLU A 343 -25.66 18.26 5.45
CA GLU A 343 -24.47 17.87 4.69
C GLU A 343 -24.83 17.47 3.26
N PHE A 344 -25.93 16.76 3.07
CA PHE A 344 -26.43 16.39 1.75
C PHE A 344 -26.73 17.62 0.89
N LEU A 345 -27.36 18.65 1.46
CA LEU A 345 -27.66 19.91 0.76
C LEU A 345 -26.43 20.76 0.40
N LYS A 346 -25.25 20.47 0.98
CA LYS A 346 -23.99 21.11 0.57
C LYS A 346 -23.43 20.52 -0.72
N ILE A 347 -23.89 19.34 -1.14
CA ILE A 347 -23.46 18.69 -2.38
C ILE A 347 -24.10 19.42 -3.55
N LYS A 348 -23.28 20.11 -4.35
CA LYS A 348 -23.73 20.94 -5.46
C LYS A 348 -24.54 20.12 -6.47
N GLY A 349 -25.80 20.53 -6.68
CA GLY A 349 -26.71 19.89 -7.63
C GLY A 349 -27.72 18.93 -6.99
N LEU A 350 -27.63 18.69 -5.67
CA LEU A 350 -28.66 18.01 -4.88
C LEU A 350 -29.45 19.05 -4.07
N GLY A 351 -30.76 18.84 -3.90
CA GLY A 351 -31.63 19.82 -3.24
C GLY A 351 -32.74 19.19 -2.41
N LYS A 352 -33.59 20.04 -1.80
CA LYS A 352 -34.71 19.59 -0.96
C LYS A 352 -35.68 18.66 -1.69
N GLY A 353 -35.94 18.91 -2.98
CA GLY A 353 -36.77 18.02 -3.81
C GLY A 353 -36.16 16.62 -3.97
N THR A 354 -34.83 16.51 -4.00
CA THR A 354 -34.12 15.22 -4.03
C THR A 354 -34.30 14.47 -2.71
N ILE A 355 -34.19 15.17 -1.56
CA ILE A 355 -34.44 14.61 -0.22
C ILE A 355 -35.87 14.06 -0.13
N ARG A 356 -36.87 14.83 -0.56
CA ARG A 356 -38.27 14.41 -0.54
C ARG A 356 -38.50 13.11 -1.33
N ASN A 357 -37.94 13.01 -2.54
CA ASN A 357 -38.07 11.80 -3.35
C ASN A 357 -37.39 10.59 -2.69
N LEU A 358 -36.26 10.79 -2.01
CA LEU A 358 -35.60 9.75 -1.22
C LEU A 358 -36.47 9.30 -0.03
N HIS A 359 -37.07 10.24 0.71
CA HIS A 359 -38.00 9.94 1.81
C HIS A 359 -39.25 9.20 1.34
N LEU A 360 -39.85 9.60 0.20
CA LEU A 360 -40.98 8.89 -0.42
C LEU A 360 -40.65 7.42 -0.73
N ASN A 361 -39.38 7.13 -1.00
CA ASN A 361 -38.88 5.79 -1.26
C ASN A 361 -38.38 5.07 0.00
N GLY A 362 -38.55 5.65 1.19
CA GLY A 362 -38.19 5.06 2.48
C GLY A 362 -36.70 5.14 2.82
N VAL A 363 -35.96 6.07 2.22
CA VAL A 363 -34.57 6.37 2.59
C VAL A 363 -34.55 7.33 3.77
N MET A 364 -33.70 7.09 4.77
CA MET A 364 -33.57 7.93 5.97
C MET A 364 -32.17 8.53 6.06
N PHE A 365 -32.08 9.79 6.52
CA PHE A 365 -30.85 10.49 6.86
C PHE A 365 -30.46 10.29 8.32
N ALA A 366 -29.20 10.57 8.67
CA ALA A 366 -28.67 10.38 10.01
C ALA A 366 -29.40 11.21 11.09
N ASP A 367 -29.94 12.38 10.70
CA ASP A 367 -30.64 13.32 11.55
C ASP A 367 -32.17 13.27 11.41
N ASP A 368 -32.72 12.29 10.69
CA ASP A 368 -34.16 12.13 10.58
C ASP A 368 -34.75 11.43 11.82
N SER A 369 -35.84 12.00 12.35
CA SER A 369 -36.82 11.25 13.12
C SER A 369 -38.01 10.84 12.24
N GLU A 370 -38.78 9.82 12.65
CA GLU A 370 -40.02 9.44 11.97
C GLU A 370 -41.01 10.61 11.84
N PHE A 371 -40.96 11.56 12.79
CA PHE A 371 -41.78 12.78 12.77
C PHE A 371 -41.29 13.79 11.71
N ASP A 372 -39.98 13.94 11.53
CA ASP A 372 -39.39 14.86 10.54
C ASP A 372 -39.69 14.42 9.10
N ILE A 373 -39.69 13.11 8.85
CA ILE A 373 -40.03 12.53 7.54
C ILE A 373 -41.51 12.78 7.22
N GLN A 374 -42.41 12.63 8.20
CA GLN A 374 -43.82 12.92 8.00
C GLN A 374 -44.06 14.40 7.71
N MET A 375 -43.34 15.32 8.38
CA MET A 375 -43.41 16.75 8.09
C MET A 375 -42.89 17.08 6.68
N ASP A 376 -41.73 16.55 6.27
CA ASP A 376 -41.14 16.76 4.94
C ASP A 376 -42.05 16.22 3.80
N LEU A 377 -42.88 15.21 4.09
CA LEU A 377 -43.87 14.66 3.17
C LEU A 377 -45.20 15.43 3.15
N MET A 378 -45.51 16.19 4.21
CA MET A 378 -46.76 16.96 4.36
C MET A 378 -46.65 18.43 3.94
N GLU A 379 -45.44 19.01 3.85
CA GLU A 379 -45.24 20.44 3.57
C GLU A 379 -45.77 20.92 2.19
N ASP A 380 -46.17 20.03 1.28
CA ASP A 380 -46.66 20.37 -0.08
C ASP A 380 -48.11 19.94 -0.39
N ASP A 381 -48.90 19.42 0.55
CA ASP A 381 -50.38 19.32 0.36
C ASP A 381 -51.07 20.72 0.43
N LEU A 382 -50.27 21.79 0.47
CA LEU A 382 -50.69 23.20 0.58
C LEU A 382 -50.31 24.08 -0.63
N TRP A 383 -49.94 23.51 -1.79
CA TRP A 383 -49.76 24.26 -3.04
C TRP A 383 -50.42 23.64 -4.27
#